data_AF-A0A9P6K6Q0-F1
#
_entry.id   AF-A0A9P6K6Q0-F1
#
_cell.length_a   1.000
_cell.length_b   1.000
_cell.length_c   1.000
_cell.angle_alpha   90.00
_cell.angle_beta   90.00
_cell.angle_gamma   90.00
#
_symmetry.space_group_name_H-M   'P 1'
#
loop_
_entity.id
_entity.type
_entity.pdbx_description
1 polymer ?
#
loop_
_entity_poly.entity_id
_entity_poly.type
_entity_poly.pdbx_seq_one_letter_code
_entity_poly.pdbx_strand_id
1 'polypeptide(L)'
;MAPSSSSPQNEYIEESIKRHGRRLDHAEKKRKREAREAHKSSQFAQKVTGLRAKMYNKKRHSEKIQMKKTIKQHEEKNAKQKDTEAVPEGAVPGYLLDREGQQRAKVLSNMIKQKRKEKAGKWNVPLPKVRGIAEDEMFKVLRSGKTKAKSWKRMVTKATFVGDGFTRKPPKYERFIRPSALRYKKAHVTHPELKATFCLPIIGVKKNPQSPLYTQLGVLTKGTVIEVNVSELGLVTTGGKVVWGKYAQITNNPELDGCVNALLLV
;
A
#
# COMPACT_ATOMS: atom_id res chain seq x y z
N MET A 1 -33.58 37.36 22.53
CA MET A 1 -33.74 35.97 23.02
C MET A 1 -34.03 35.07 21.83
N ALA A 2 -33.09 34.20 21.45
CA ALA A 2 -33.31 33.23 20.37
C ALA A 2 -34.20 32.09 20.90
N PRO A 3 -35.16 31.56 20.12
CA PRO A 3 -36.00 30.46 20.55
C PRO A 3 -35.16 29.18 20.70
N SER A 4 -35.20 28.58 21.88
CA SER A 4 -34.59 27.28 22.16
C SER A 4 -35.21 26.22 21.25
N SER A 5 -34.39 25.55 20.43
CA SER A 5 -34.80 24.37 19.68
C SER A 5 -35.28 23.29 20.66
N SER A 6 -36.59 23.10 20.78
CA SER A 6 -37.19 22.03 21.56
C SER A 6 -36.97 20.70 20.85
N SER A 7 -35.78 20.12 21.00
CA SER A 7 -35.57 18.72 20.66
C SER A 7 -36.52 17.88 21.52
N PRO A 8 -37.33 16.99 20.94
CA PRO A 8 -38.28 16.20 21.70
C PRO A 8 -37.54 15.34 22.74
N GLN A 9 -38.11 15.29 23.95
CA GLN A 9 -37.49 14.66 25.11
C GLN A 9 -37.64 13.12 25.04
N ASN A 10 -36.56 12.39 25.35
CA ASN A 10 -36.50 10.92 25.42
C ASN A 10 -36.86 10.17 24.11
N GLU A 11 -37.15 8.86 24.21
CA GLU A 11 -37.60 7.99 23.10
C GLU A 11 -39.11 8.08 22.86
N TYR A 12 -39.61 9.30 22.67
CA TYR A 12 -41.04 9.60 22.52
C TYR A 12 -41.74 8.78 21.41
N ILE A 13 -41.04 8.35 20.35
CA ILE A 13 -41.58 7.48 19.29
C ILE A 13 -41.83 6.07 19.81
N GLU A 14 -40.89 5.50 20.58
CA GLU A 14 -41.09 4.18 21.16
C GLU A 14 -42.19 4.19 22.21
N GLU A 15 -42.24 5.23 23.04
CA GLU A 15 -43.31 5.43 24.01
C GLU A 15 -44.67 5.54 23.32
N SER A 16 -44.76 6.31 22.23
CA SER A 16 -45.98 6.41 21.43
C SER A 16 -46.41 5.05 20.86
N ILE A 17 -45.47 4.24 20.39
CA ILE A 17 -45.76 2.89 19.88
C ILE A 17 -46.22 1.96 21.01
N LYS A 18 -45.65 2.08 22.21
CA LYS A 18 -46.06 1.30 23.39
C LYS A 18 -47.46 1.69 23.87
N ARG A 19 -47.79 2.99 23.88
CA ARG A 19 -49.09 3.52 24.35
C ARG A 19 -50.22 3.38 23.34
N HIS A 20 -49.95 3.66 22.07
CA HIS A 20 -50.99 3.75 21.02
C HIS A 20 -50.85 2.66 19.95
N GLY A 21 -49.84 1.80 20.05
CA GLY A 21 -49.56 0.78 19.04
C GLY A 21 -48.94 1.36 17.76
N ARG A 22 -48.71 0.45 16.80
CA ARG A 22 -48.43 0.86 15.41
C ARG A 22 -49.75 0.93 14.65
N ARG A 23 -49.70 1.59 13.48
CA ARG A 23 -50.80 1.57 12.51
C ARG A 23 -51.26 0.14 12.24
N LEU A 24 -52.57 -0.10 12.21
CA LEU A 24 -53.17 -1.44 12.12
C LEU A 24 -52.67 -2.25 10.90
N ASP A 25 -52.38 -1.59 9.79
CA ASP A 25 -51.88 -2.21 8.54
C ASP A 25 -50.35 -2.39 8.48
N HIS A 26 -49.61 -2.03 9.54
CA HIS A 26 -48.15 -2.01 9.54
C HIS A 26 -47.55 -3.40 9.30
N ALA A 27 -48.05 -4.42 10.00
CA ALA A 27 -47.55 -5.79 9.89
C ALA A 27 -47.80 -6.36 8.48
N GLU A 28 -49.00 -6.15 7.93
CA GLU A 28 -49.34 -6.59 6.58
C GLU A 28 -48.47 -5.91 5.52
N LYS A 29 -48.27 -4.59 5.63
CA LYS A 29 -47.43 -3.82 4.71
C LYS A 29 -45.98 -4.29 4.77
N LYS A 30 -45.44 -4.54 5.96
CA LYS A 30 -44.07 -5.03 6.15
C LYS A 30 -43.91 -6.41 5.51
N ARG A 31 -44.81 -7.36 5.80
CA ARG A 31 -44.83 -8.70 5.20
C ARG A 31 -44.91 -8.64 3.67
N LYS A 32 -45.84 -7.85 3.11
CA LYS A 32 -45.99 -7.67 1.66
C LYS A 32 -44.78 -6.98 1.02
N ARG A 33 -44.02 -6.17 1.77
CA ARG A 33 -42.78 -5.54 1.27
C ARG A 33 -41.65 -6.55 1.19
N GLU A 34 -41.42 -7.32 2.25
CA GLU A 34 -40.39 -8.37 2.31
C GLU A 34 -40.61 -9.44 1.24
N ALA A 35 -41.85 -9.91 1.07
CA ALA A 35 -42.20 -10.88 0.02
C ALA A 35 -41.91 -10.36 -1.41
N ARG A 36 -42.11 -9.05 -1.67
CA ARG A 36 -41.86 -8.43 -2.99
C ARG A 36 -40.38 -8.11 -3.24
N GLU A 37 -39.55 -8.11 -2.21
CA GLU A 37 -38.15 -7.66 -2.31
C GLU A 37 -37.32 -8.57 -3.22
N ALA A 38 -37.56 -9.88 -3.23
CA ALA A 38 -36.89 -10.82 -4.12
C ALA A 38 -37.15 -10.51 -5.60
N HIS A 39 -38.41 -10.24 -5.97
CA HIS A 39 -38.76 -9.87 -7.34
C HIS A 39 -38.23 -8.49 -7.72
N LYS A 40 -38.36 -7.51 -6.81
CA LYS A 40 -37.84 -6.15 -7.04
C LYS A 40 -36.33 -6.13 -7.22
N SER A 41 -35.60 -6.90 -6.41
CA SER A 41 -34.14 -6.98 -6.51
C SER A 41 -33.67 -7.64 -7.80
N SER A 42 -34.36 -8.69 -8.26
CA SER A 42 -34.09 -9.31 -9.57
C SER A 42 -34.41 -8.35 -10.72
N GLN A 43 -35.59 -7.73 -10.71
CA GLN A 43 -35.99 -6.75 -11.71
C GLN A 43 -35.02 -5.56 -11.76
N PHE A 44 -34.61 -5.07 -10.60
CA PHE A 44 -33.66 -3.98 -10.50
C PHE A 44 -32.31 -4.37 -11.09
N ALA A 45 -31.83 -5.60 -10.82
CA ALA A 45 -30.58 -6.11 -11.37
C ALA A 45 -30.58 -6.13 -12.91
N GLN A 46 -31.70 -6.48 -13.53
CA GLN A 46 -31.84 -6.58 -14.99
C GLN A 46 -31.99 -5.20 -15.65
N LYS A 47 -32.69 -4.26 -15.00
CA LYS A 47 -33.00 -2.95 -15.58
C LYS A 47 -31.92 -1.91 -15.36
N VAL A 48 -31.13 -2.03 -14.30
CA VAL A 48 -30.12 -1.03 -13.96
C VAL A 48 -28.95 -1.09 -14.96
N THR A 49 -28.52 0.07 -15.45
CA THR A 49 -27.41 0.20 -16.41
C THR A 49 -26.29 1.09 -15.85
N GLY A 50 -25.13 1.07 -16.52
CA GLY A 50 -24.00 1.94 -16.20
C GLY A 50 -23.37 1.71 -14.81
N LEU A 51 -22.90 2.80 -14.18
CA LEU A 51 -22.21 2.74 -12.86
C LEU A 51 -23.10 2.18 -11.76
N ARG A 52 -24.41 2.48 -11.81
CA ARG A 52 -25.38 2.01 -10.82
C ARG A 52 -25.49 0.48 -10.84
N ALA A 53 -25.41 -0.14 -12.02
CA ALA A 53 -25.37 -1.59 -12.17
C ALA A 53 -24.10 -2.19 -11.57
N LYS A 54 -22.94 -1.59 -11.86
CA LYS A 54 -21.64 -2.03 -11.32
C LYS A 54 -21.63 -1.98 -9.79
N MET A 55 -22.12 -0.89 -9.18
CA MET A 55 -22.21 -0.76 -7.73
C MET A 55 -23.18 -1.79 -7.13
N TYR A 56 -24.34 -2.01 -7.77
CA TYR A 56 -25.32 -3.00 -7.32
C TYR A 56 -24.74 -4.42 -7.32
N ASN A 57 -24.08 -4.82 -8.41
CA ASN A 57 -23.45 -6.13 -8.51
C ASN A 57 -22.30 -6.31 -7.50
N LYS A 58 -21.49 -5.27 -7.28
CA LYS A 58 -20.44 -5.27 -6.25
C LYS A 58 -21.03 -5.51 -4.84
N LYS A 59 -22.13 -4.81 -4.51
CA LYS A 59 -22.84 -4.99 -3.24
C LYS A 59 -23.41 -6.41 -3.09
N ARG A 60 -24.07 -6.94 -4.12
CA ARG A 60 -24.60 -8.31 -4.11
C ARG A 60 -23.51 -9.37 -3.98
N HIS A 61 -22.35 -9.14 -4.59
CA HIS A 61 -21.20 -10.03 -4.45
C HIS A 61 -20.67 -10.05 -3.01
N SER A 62 -20.51 -8.89 -2.36
CA SER A 62 -20.10 -8.83 -0.95
C SER A 62 -21.11 -9.49 0.00
N GLU A 63 -22.41 -9.27 -0.21
CA GLU A 63 -23.47 -9.91 0.58
C GLU A 63 -23.42 -11.44 0.47
N LYS A 64 -23.25 -11.98 -0.75
CA LYS A 64 -23.11 -13.43 -0.96
C LYS A 64 -21.88 -14.00 -0.26
N ILE A 65 -20.74 -13.30 -0.32
CA ILE A 65 -19.52 -13.75 0.38
C ILE A 65 -19.72 -13.73 1.89
N GLN A 66 -20.33 -12.67 2.43
CA GLN A 66 -20.61 -12.57 3.85
C GLN A 66 -21.50 -13.72 4.32
N MET A 67 -22.61 -13.97 3.61
CA MET A 67 -23.51 -15.09 3.93
C MET A 67 -22.82 -16.45 3.85
N LYS A 68 -21.98 -16.68 2.83
CA LYS A 68 -21.19 -17.92 2.73
C LYS A 68 -20.24 -18.08 3.91
N LYS A 69 -19.56 -17.01 4.33
CA LYS A 69 -18.67 -17.03 5.50
C LYS A 69 -19.43 -17.31 6.80
N THR A 70 -20.59 -16.70 6.99
CA THR A 70 -21.40 -16.92 8.21
C THR A 70 -21.98 -18.33 8.28
N ILE A 71 -22.42 -18.87 7.14
CA ILE A 71 -22.89 -20.26 7.06
C ILE A 71 -21.73 -21.20 7.40
N LYS A 72 -20.57 -21.02 6.76
CA LYS A 72 -19.38 -21.82 7.02
C LYS A 72 -18.94 -21.75 8.49
N GLN A 73 -18.90 -20.56 9.09
CA GLN A 73 -18.58 -20.39 10.52
C GLN A 73 -19.60 -21.09 11.43
N HIS A 74 -20.88 -21.08 11.07
CA HIS A 74 -21.92 -21.77 11.84
C HIS A 74 -21.79 -23.30 11.72
N GLU A 75 -21.54 -23.81 10.51
CA GLU A 75 -21.27 -25.23 10.25
C GLU A 75 -20.03 -25.71 11.02
N GLU A 76 -18.93 -24.96 10.97
CA GLU A 76 -17.69 -25.24 11.72
C GLU A 76 -17.89 -25.19 13.24
N LYS A 77 -18.75 -24.30 13.74
CA LYS A 77 -19.11 -24.25 15.18
C LYS A 77 -19.93 -25.46 15.62
N ASN A 78 -20.84 -25.93 14.75
CA ASN A 78 -21.70 -27.08 15.03
C ASN A 78 -20.93 -28.40 14.90
N ALA A 79 -19.99 -28.47 13.98
CA ALA A 79 -18.99 -29.53 13.91
C ALA A 79 -17.97 -29.32 15.03
N LYS A 80 -18.31 -29.77 16.25
CA LYS A 80 -17.28 -30.09 17.24
C LYS A 80 -16.44 -31.24 16.67
N GLN A 81 -15.48 -30.93 15.80
CA GLN A 81 -14.32 -31.78 15.71
C GLN A 81 -13.72 -31.76 17.12
N LYS A 82 -13.93 -32.85 17.87
CA LYS A 82 -12.94 -33.21 18.88
C LYS A 82 -11.63 -33.19 18.11
N ASP A 83 -10.64 -32.46 18.59
CA ASP A 83 -9.27 -32.64 18.17
C ASP A 83 -8.88 -34.09 18.55
N THR A 84 -9.29 -35.05 17.73
CA THR A 84 -8.69 -36.38 17.67
C THR A 84 -7.52 -36.31 16.72
N GLU A 85 -6.66 -35.34 16.91
CA GLU A 85 -5.30 -35.39 16.42
C GLU A 85 -4.43 -35.44 17.67
N ALA A 86 -3.91 -36.63 17.93
CA ALA A 86 -2.73 -36.79 18.75
C ALA A 86 -1.76 -35.67 18.35
N VAL A 87 -1.27 -34.94 19.35
CA VAL A 87 -0.20 -33.92 19.23
C VAL A 87 0.68 -34.29 18.03
N PRO A 88 0.67 -33.52 16.93
CA PRO A 88 1.46 -33.90 15.77
C PRO A 88 2.89 -34.12 16.25
N GLU A 89 3.43 -35.31 15.98
CA GLU A 89 4.73 -35.77 16.45
C GLU A 89 5.82 -34.84 15.86
N GLY A 90 6.09 -33.76 16.60
CA GLY A 90 6.71 -32.56 16.05
C GLY A 90 6.36 -31.29 16.83
N ALA A 91 6.16 -31.40 18.15
CA ALA A 91 6.00 -30.24 19.02
C ALA A 91 7.30 -29.42 19.00
N VAL A 92 7.32 -28.39 18.16
CA VAL A 92 8.44 -27.46 18.09
C VAL A 92 8.22 -26.40 19.17
N PRO A 93 9.26 -26.03 19.96
CA PRO A 93 9.15 -24.96 20.93
C PRO A 93 8.55 -23.69 20.32
N GLY A 94 7.80 -22.90 21.10
CA GLY A 94 7.04 -21.75 20.57
C GLY A 94 7.81 -20.77 19.68
N TYR A 95 9.12 -20.61 19.91
CA TYR A 95 10.03 -19.78 19.13
C TYR A 95 10.40 -20.35 17.73
N LEU A 96 9.95 -21.55 17.40
CA LEU A 96 10.14 -22.22 16.11
C LEU A 96 8.82 -22.45 15.36
N LEU A 97 7.66 -22.20 15.98
CA LEU A 97 6.35 -22.39 15.36
C LEU A 97 6.12 -21.45 14.16
N ASP A 98 6.65 -20.22 14.21
CA ASP A 98 6.53 -19.23 13.13
C ASP A 98 7.58 -19.36 12.02
N ARG A 99 8.47 -20.35 12.11
CA ARG A 99 9.45 -20.66 11.08
C ARG A 99 8.96 -21.89 10.31
N GLU A 100 8.18 -21.67 9.25
CA GLU A 100 7.72 -22.76 8.36
C GLU A 100 8.88 -23.68 7.95
N GLY A 101 8.90 -24.88 8.53
CA GLY A 101 9.83 -25.93 8.18
C GLY A 101 9.41 -26.56 6.85
N GLN A 102 10.11 -26.25 5.76
CA GLN A 102 9.99 -26.99 4.50
C GLN A 102 10.26 -28.48 4.75
N GLN A 103 9.33 -29.34 4.34
CA GLN A 103 9.46 -30.79 4.46
C GLN A 103 10.73 -31.30 3.76
N ARG A 104 11.63 -31.91 4.55
CA ARG A 104 13.05 -32.13 4.22
C ARG A 104 13.39 -33.42 3.47
N ALA A 105 12.42 -34.17 2.92
CA ALA A 105 12.74 -35.47 2.32
C ALA A 105 13.20 -35.41 0.85
N LYS A 106 12.80 -34.39 0.06
CA LYS A 106 13.17 -34.26 -1.38
C LYS A 106 14.17 -33.13 -1.70
N VAL A 107 14.75 -32.50 -0.67
CA VAL A 107 15.47 -31.21 -0.79
C VAL A 107 16.97 -31.36 -1.04
N LEU A 108 17.60 -32.52 -0.77
CA LEU A 108 19.06 -32.66 -0.84
C LEU A 108 19.64 -32.54 -2.26
N SER A 109 18.95 -33.03 -3.29
CA SER A 109 19.42 -32.93 -4.69
C SER A 109 19.14 -31.55 -5.31
N ASN A 110 18.06 -30.89 -4.89
CA ASN A 110 17.77 -29.50 -5.25
C ASN A 110 18.64 -28.50 -4.50
N MET A 111 19.14 -28.82 -3.30
CA MET A 111 20.03 -27.98 -2.50
C MET A 111 21.39 -27.74 -3.18
N ILE A 112 21.93 -28.67 -3.95
CA ILE A 112 23.21 -28.44 -4.65
C ILE A 112 23.01 -27.47 -5.83
N LYS A 113 21.90 -27.63 -6.56
CA LYS A 113 21.50 -26.70 -7.64
C LYS A 113 21.09 -25.33 -7.08
N GLN A 114 20.42 -25.29 -5.94
CA GLN A 114 20.11 -24.08 -5.19
C GLN A 114 21.36 -23.44 -4.62
N LYS A 115 22.32 -24.16 -4.01
CA LYS A 115 23.60 -23.58 -3.55
C LYS A 115 24.41 -22.96 -4.68
N ARG A 116 24.41 -23.55 -5.89
CA ARG A 116 25.02 -22.94 -7.09
C ARG A 116 24.26 -21.69 -7.56
N LYS A 117 22.92 -21.67 -7.48
CA LYS A 117 22.10 -20.47 -7.79
C LYS A 117 22.14 -19.39 -6.69
N GLU A 118 22.22 -19.77 -5.42
CA GLU A 118 22.28 -18.90 -4.25
C GLU A 118 23.59 -18.11 -4.22
N LYS A 119 24.72 -18.71 -4.62
CA LYS A 119 25.99 -17.97 -4.75
C LYS A 119 25.89 -16.76 -5.69
N ALA A 120 25.06 -16.84 -6.73
CA ALA A 120 24.84 -15.74 -7.69
C ALA A 120 23.64 -14.84 -7.31
N GLY A 121 22.69 -15.33 -6.52
CA GLY A 121 21.44 -14.62 -6.18
C GLY A 121 21.36 -14.01 -4.77
N LYS A 122 22.31 -14.33 -3.88
CA LYS A 122 22.25 -13.95 -2.45
C LYS A 122 22.27 -12.44 -2.20
N TRP A 123 22.82 -11.65 -3.11
CA TRP A 123 22.93 -10.19 -2.99
C TRP A 123 22.08 -9.43 -3.99
N ASN A 124 21.09 -10.09 -4.62
CA ASN A 124 20.19 -9.41 -5.53
C ASN A 124 19.26 -8.50 -4.75
N VAL A 125 19.18 -7.25 -5.21
CA VAL A 125 18.13 -6.32 -4.77
C VAL A 125 16.74 -6.85 -5.20
N PRO A 126 15.67 -6.55 -4.45
CA PRO A 126 14.30 -6.99 -4.74
C PRO A 126 13.83 -6.70 -6.17
N LEU A 127 14.24 -5.56 -6.74
CA LEU A 127 13.97 -5.15 -8.12
C LEU A 127 15.29 -5.06 -8.90
N PRO A 128 15.80 -6.16 -9.48
CA PRO A 128 17.09 -6.14 -10.17
C PRO A 128 17.01 -5.47 -11.55
N LYS A 129 15.86 -5.60 -12.23
CA LYS A 129 15.61 -5.00 -13.55
C LYS A 129 14.33 -4.18 -13.49
N VAL A 130 14.42 -2.93 -13.95
CA VAL A 130 13.29 -1.99 -14.03
C VAL A 130 13.11 -1.54 -15.48
N ARG A 131 11.90 -1.14 -15.84
CA ARG A 131 11.58 -0.53 -17.14
C ARG A 131 12.56 0.61 -17.45
N GLY A 132 13.14 0.63 -18.64
CA GLY A 132 13.94 1.75 -19.13
C GLY A 132 13.10 3.03 -19.24
N ILE A 133 13.64 4.15 -18.80
CA ILE A 133 12.98 5.47 -18.90
C ILE A 133 13.73 6.28 -19.96
N ALA A 134 13.01 6.71 -20.99
CA ALA A 134 13.55 7.55 -22.03
C ALA A 134 13.78 8.99 -21.51
N GLU A 135 14.75 9.69 -22.10
CA GLU A 135 15.16 11.02 -21.61
C GLU A 135 14.06 12.09 -21.75
N ASP A 136 13.19 11.96 -22.75
CA ASP A 136 12.04 12.82 -23.01
C ASP A 136 10.96 12.69 -21.93
N GLU A 137 10.74 11.48 -21.40
CA GLU A 137 9.83 11.23 -20.28
C GLU A 137 10.33 11.91 -19.00
N MET A 138 11.65 11.99 -18.83
CA MET A 138 12.28 12.50 -17.61
C MET A 138 12.55 14.02 -17.66
N PHE A 139 12.82 14.57 -18.84
CA PHE A 139 13.15 15.98 -19.02
C PHE A 139 12.16 16.71 -19.93
N LYS A 140 11.44 17.66 -19.34
CA LYS A 140 10.66 18.64 -20.11
C LYS A 140 11.56 19.76 -20.62
N VAL A 141 11.50 20.04 -21.92
CA VAL A 141 12.22 21.17 -22.54
C VAL A 141 11.58 22.50 -22.11
N LEU A 142 12.37 23.42 -21.56
CA LEU A 142 11.93 24.80 -21.32
C LEU A 142 12.51 25.75 -22.36
N ARG A 143 11.62 26.54 -22.96
CA ARG A 143 11.97 27.62 -23.90
C ARG A 143 12.09 28.95 -23.15
N SER A 144 13.04 29.78 -23.55
CA SER A 144 13.37 31.07 -22.90
C SER A 144 13.57 32.20 -23.92
N GLY A 145 13.43 33.44 -23.46
CA GLY A 145 13.47 34.66 -24.28
C GLY A 145 12.08 35.10 -24.76
N LYS A 146 11.96 36.34 -25.24
CA LYS A 146 10.68 36.93 -25.71
C LYS A 146 10.03 36.08 -26.80
N THR A 147 10.81 35.64 -27.78
CA THR A 147 10.36 34.79 -28.90
C THR A 147 10.40 33.28 -28.61
N LYS A 148 10.83 32.86 -27.40
CA LYS A 148 10.95 31.46 -26.99
C LYS A 148 11.82 30.58 -27.92
N ALA A 149 12.74 31.15 -28.68
CA ALA A 149 13.61 30.39 -29.59
C ALA A 149 14.67 29.53 -28.85
N LYS A 150 15.07 29.91 -27.62
CA LYS A 150 16.15 29.23 -26.89
C LYS A 150 15.63 28.09 -26.01
N SER A 151 16.03 26.86 -26.28
CA SER A 151 15.51 25.63 -25.63
C SER A 151 16.54 24.85 -24.82
N TRP A 152 17.59 25.48 -24.30
CA TRP A 152 18.72 24.80 -23.64
C TRP A 152 18.41 24.27 -22.22
N LYS A 153 17.34 24.74 -21.59
CA LYS A 153 16.93 24.35 -20.24
C LYS A 153 16.11 23.05 -20.25
N ARG A 154 16.25 22.26 -19.19
CA ARG A 154 15.59 20.97 -18.98
C ARG A 154 14.99 20.95 -17.57
N MET A 155 13.70 20.68 -17.43
CA MET A 155 13.04 20.49 -16.15
C MET A 155 12.84 19.01 -15.89
N VAL A 156 13.24 18.56 -14.72
CA VAL A 156 12.99 17.19 -14.26
C VAL A 156 11.51 17.06 -13.91
N THR A 157 10.84 16.08 -14.52
CA THR A 157 9.40 15.79 -14.33
C THR A 157 9.15 14.75 -13.24
N LYS A 158 10.19 13.97 -12.89
CA LYS A 158 10.13 12.91 -11.87
C LYS A 158 10.41 13.45 -10.47
N ALA A 159 10.07 12.66 -9.45
CA ALA A 159 10.42 12.94 -8.08
C ALA A 159 11.94 13.04 -7.90
N THR A 160 12.38 13.93 -7.01
CA THR A 160 13.79 14.19 -6.75
C THR A 160 14.06 14.26 -5.25
N PHE A 161 15.24 13.84 -4.84
CA PHE A 161 15.82 14.15 -3.55
C PHE A 161 16.88 15.24 -3.73
N VAL A 162 16.89 16.17 -2.79
CA VAL A 162 17.80 17.28 -2.76
C VAL A 162 18.24 17.42 -1.31
N GLY A 163 19.55 17.33 -1.05
CA GLY A 163 20.08 17.42 0.31
C GLY A 163 19.82 18.78 0.98
N ASP A 164 19.90 18.82 2.30
CA ASP A 164 19.47 19.99 3.09
C ASP A 164 20.30 21.27 2.82
N GLY A 165 21.55 21.14 2.36
CA GLY A 165 22.40 22.28 1.96
C GLY A 165 22.14 22.82 0.55
N PHE A 166 21.06 22.42 -0.14
CA PHE A 166 20.86 22.82 -1.53
C PHE A 166 20.42 24.27 -1.69
N THR A 167 21.28 25.04 -2.35
CA THR A 167 20.96 26.37 -2.87
C THR A 167 20.80 26.32 -4.38
N ARG A 168 19.76 26.96 -4.91
CA ARG A 168 19.56 27.03 -6.38
C ARG A 168 20.66 27.88 -7.01
N LYS A 169 21.19 27.40 -8.14
CA LYS A 169 22.10 28.18 -8.97
C LYS A 169 21.37 29.37 -9.59
N PRO A 170 22.06 30.49 -9.90
CA PRO A 170 21.45 31.61 -10.61
C PRO A 170 20.78 31.14 -11.92
N PRO A 171 19.62 31.71 -12.31
CA PRO A 171 18.85 31.22 -13.46
C PRO A 171 19.60 31.18 -14.78
N LYS A 172 20.66 31.98 -14.95
CA LYS A 172 21.51 31.98 -16.14
C LYS A 172 22.40 30.74 -16.27
N TYR A 173 22.79 30.12 -15.15
CA TYR A 173 23.69 28.96 -15.10
C TYR A 173 22.95 27.65 -14.79
N GLU A 174 21.68 27.71 -14.39
CA GLU A 174 20.84 26.53 -14.13
C GLU A 174 20.29 25.94 -15.45
N ARG A 175 20.88 24.83 -15.91
CA ARG A 175 20.38 24.05 -17.05
C ARG A 175 19.30 23.04 -16.64
N PHE A 176 19.57 22.24 -15.60
CA PHE A 176 18.66 21.24 -15.06
C PHE A 176 17.87 21.81 -13.88
N ILE A 177 16.57 21.97 -14.05
CA ILE A 177 15.67 22.53 -13.05
C ILE A 177 14.98 21.39 -12.32
N ARG A 178 15.09 21.37 -11.00
CA ARG A 178 14.38 20.42 -10.10
C ARG A 178 13.30 21.18 -9.34
N PRO A 179 12.02 21.12 -9.75
CA PRO A 179 10.94 21.88 -9.13
C PRO A 179 10.77 21.54 -7.65
N SER A 180 10.50 22.53 -6.79
CA SER A 180 10.37 22.31 -5.33
C SER A 180 9.23 21.36 -4.97
N ALA A 181 8.13 21.37 -5.72
CA ALA A 181 6.98 20.48 -5.50
C ALA A 181 7.32 18.99 -5.71
N LEU A 182 8.38 18.69 -6.46
CA LEU A 182 8.83 17.32 -6.73
C LEU A 182 10.02 16.93 -5.84
N ARG A 183 10.35 17.73 -4.81
CA ARG A 183 11.45 17.44 -3.89
C ARG A 183 10.92 16.72 -2.66
N TYR A 184 11.34 15.47 -2.49
CA TYR A 184 11.01 14.66 -1.32
C TYR A 184 12.18 14.67 -0.34
N LYS A 185 11.85 14.70 0.95
CA LYS A 185 12.83 14.59 2.05
C LYS A 185 12.70 13.29 2.84
N LYS A 186 11.54 12.64 2.78
CA LYS A 186 11.21 11.42 3.52
C LYS A 186 10.72 10.34 2.56
N ALA A 187 10.88 9.08 2.96
CA ALA A 187 10.36 7.91 2.29
C ALA A 187 9.61 7.01 3.28
N HIS A 188 8.57 6.34 2.78
CA HIS A 188 7.89 5.28 3.52
C HIS A 188 8.64 3.97 3.29
N VAL A 189 9.39 3.55 4.29
CA VAL A 189 10.29 2.39 4.22
C VAL A 189 9.66 1.22 4.96
N THR A 190 9.46 0.11 4.25
CA THR A 190 8.97 -1.15 4.83
C THR A 190 10.14 -2.04 5.23
N HIS A 191 10.14 -2.55 6.46
CA HIS A 191 11.05 -3.60 6.89
C HIS A 191 10.46 -4.98 6.54
N PRO A 192 11.12 -5.82 5.71
CA PRO A 192 10.53 -7.07 5.22
C PRO A 192 10.24 -8.09 6.34
N GLU A 193 11.11 -8.17 7.36
CA GLU A 193 10.94 -9.13 8.46
C GLU A 193 9.87 -8.68 9.48
N LEU A 194 9.93 -7.44 9.95
CA LEU A 194 8.95 -6.88 10.91
C LEU A 194 7.58 -6.62 10.28
N LYS A 195 7.47 -6.56 8.95
CA LYS A 195 6.25 -6.20 8.20
C LYS A 195 5.64 -4.87 8.65
N ALA A 196 6.49 -3.97 9.14
CA ALA A 196 6.13 -2.62 9.59
C ALA A 196 6.72 -1.57 8.64
N THR A 197 6.05 -0.41 8.59
CA THR A 197 6.40 0.71 7.70
C THR A 197 6.74 1.95 8.51
N PHE A 198 7.83 2.62 8.15
CA PHE A 198 8.35 3.78 8.88
C PHE A 198 8.54 4.96 7.92
N CYS A 199 8.28 6.19 8.39
CA CYS A 199 8.44 7.41 7.59
C CYS A 199 9.82 8.02 7.84
N LEU A 200 10.84 7.45 7.19
CA LEU A 200 12.24 7.74 7.45
C LEU A 200 12.77 8.87 6.55
N PRO A 201 13.63 9.77 7.05
CA PRO A 201 14.26 10.78 6.22
C PRO A 201 15.29 10.15 5.27
N ILE A 202 15.31 10.65 4.04
CA ILE A 202 16.27 10.28 3.01
C ILE A 202 17.58 11.04 3.29
N ILE A 203 18.69 10.32 3.34
CA ILE A 203 20.03 10.89 3.49
C ILE A 203 20.61 11.20 2.11
N GLY A 204 20.47 10.27 1.17
CA GLY A 204 21.07 10.39 -0.15
C GLY A 204 20.52 9.41 -1.17
N VAL A 205 20.85 9.66 -2.45
CA VAL A 205 20.58 8.74 -3.55
C VAL A 205 21.87 8.05 -3.93
N LYS A 206 21.94 6.73 -3.75
CA LYS A 206 23.17 5.97 -3.99
C LYS A 206 23.28 5.49 -5.43
N LYS A 207 22.17 4.99 -5.99
CA LYS A 207 22.16 4.43 -7.36
C LYS A 207 20.80 4.57 -7.99
N ASN A 208 20.73 5.25 -9.13
CA ASN A 208 19.61 5.15 -10.05
C ASN A 208 19.92 4.10 -11.14
N PRO A 209 19.01 3.14 -11.43
CA PRO A 209 19.27 2.06 -12.39
C PRO A 209 19.35 2.53 -13.86
N GLN A 210 18.81 3.71 -14.19
CA GLN A 210 18.75 4.20 -15.57
C GLN A 210 20.07 4.86 -16.01
N SER A 211 20.61 5.75 -15.18
CA SER A 211 21.81 6.52 -15.51
C SER A 211 22.51 7.09 -14.27
N PRO A 212 23.86 7.16 -14.25
CA PRO A 212 24.60 7.88 -13.22
C PRO A 212 24.22 9.36 -13.13
N LEU A 213 23.88 10.01 -14.25
CA LEU A 213 23.42 11.40 -14.26
C LEU A 213 22.21 11.60 -13.34
N TYR A 214 21.29 10.63 -13.34
CA TYR A 214 20.06 10.71 -12.56
C TYR A 214 20.34 10.50 -11.07
N THR A 215 21.39 9.74 -10.76
CA THR A 215 21.90 9.61 -9.39
C THR A 215 22.41 10.96 -8.88
N GLN A 216 23.22 11.67 -9.69
CA GLN A 216 23.75 12.99 -9.34
C GLN A 216 22.65 14.06 -9.22
N LEU A 217 21.64 14.02 -10.11
CA LEU A 217 20.47 14.89 -10.02
C LEU A 217 19.54 14.52 -8.85
N GLY A 218 19.74 13.35 -8.23
CA GLY A 218 18.92 12.85 -7.13
C GLY A 218 17.53 12.39 -7.58
N VAL A 219 17.37 11.90 -8.80
CA VAL A 219 16.06 11.46 -9.32
C VAL A 219 15.63 10.16 -8.64
N LEU A 220 14.41 10.16 -8.11
CA LEU A 220 13.77 9.06 -7.41
C LEU A 220 12.80 8.36 -8.36
N THR A 221 13.29 7.34 -9.06
CA THR A 221 12.46 6.45 -9.90
C THR A 221 12.34 5.08 -9.28
N LYS A 222 11.41 4.24 -9.78
CA LYS A 222 11.34 2.83 -9.38
C LYS A 222 12.70 2.14 -9.51
N GLY A 223 13.05 1.36 -8.49
CA GLY A 223 14.33 0.66 -8.38
C GLY A 223 15.53 1.50 -7.97
N THR A 224 15.36 2.81 -7.75
CA THR A 224 16.43 3.66 -7.21
C THR A 224 16.78 3.21 -5.80
N VAL A 225 18.08 3.04 -5.54
CA VAL A 225 18.62 2.74 -4.23
C VAL A 225 18.95 4.05 -3.52
N ILE A 226 18.30 4.25 -2.39
CA ILE A 226 18.43 5.41 -1.52
C ILE A 226 19.03 5.00 -0.20
N GLU A 227 19.72 5.92 0.44
CA GLU A 227 20.16 5.80 1.82
C GLU A 227 19.15 6.50 2.71
N VAL A 228 18.65 5.79 3.72
CA VAL A 228 17.61 6.27 4.64
C VAL A 228 18.14 6.22 6.06
N ASN A 229 17.73 7.21 6.86
CA ASN A 229 18.08 7.22 8.27
C ASN A 229 17.25 6.19 9.03
N VAL A 230 17.91 5.25 9.71
CA VAL A 230 17.29 4.15 10.47
C VAL A 230 17.49 4.28 11.98
N SER A 231 17.88 5.45 12.49
CA SER A 231 18.05 5.69 13.93
C SER A 231 16.79 5.35 14.73
N GLU A 232 15.60 5.56 14.17
CA GLU A 232 14.31 5.21 14.81
C GLU A 232 14.10 3.70 14.97
N LEU A 233 14.80 2.86 14.19
CA LEU A 233 14.69 1.40 14.28
C LEU A 233 15.57 0.78 15.37
N GLY A 234 16.50 1.54 15.95
CA GLY A 234 17.39 1.05 17.01
C GLY A 234 18.28 -0.12 16.56
N LEU A 235 18.66 -0.18 15.28
CA LEU A 235 19.52 -1.23 14.77
C LEU A 235 20.94 -1.07 15.32
N VAL A 236 21.50 -2.16 15.87
CA VAL A 236 22.85 -2.18 16.44
C VAL A 236 23.66 -3.29 15.78
N THR A 237 24.90 -2.99 15.44
CA THR A 237 25.87 -3.98 14.97
C THR A 237 26.29 -4.92 16.11
N THR A 238 26.86 -6.08 15.80
CA THR A 238 27.39 -7.00 16.83
C THR A 238 28.43 -6.36 17.75
N GLY A 239 29.12 -5.32 17.28
CA GLY A 239 30.08 -4.53 18.08
C GLY A 239 29.47 -3.38 18.88
N GLY A 240 28.14 -3.33 19.07
CA GLY A 240 27.47 -2.32 19.89
C GLY A 240 27.33 -0.93 19.25
N LYS A 241 27.83 -0.73 18.02
CA LYS A 241 27.67 0.54 17.30
C LYS A 241 26.26 0.64 16.71
N VAL A 242 25.60 1.77 16.95
CA VAL A 242 24.28 2.10 16.42
C VAL A 242 24.36 2.37 14.91
N VAL A 243 23.48 1.72 14.14
CA VAL A 243 23.32 1.93 12.71
C VAL A 243 22.32 3.06 12.51
N TRP A 244 22.75 4.13 11.86
CA TRP A 244 21.90 5.29 11.58
C TRP A 244 21.57 5.45 10.09
N GLY A 245 22.26 4.73 9.19
CA GLY A 245 22.02 4.75 7.75
C GLY A 245 21.92 3.34 7.19
N LYS A 246 20.92 3.07 6.35
CA LYS A 246 20.78 1.80 5.64
C LYS A 246 20.22 2.03 4.24
N TYR A 247 20.52 1.11 3.32
CA TYR A 247 20.01 1.21 1.96
C TYR A 247 18.58 0.70 1.87
N ALA A 248 17.76 1.39 1.09
CA ALA A 248 16.42 0.98 0.73
C ALA A 248 16.23 1.12 -0.78
N GLN A 249 15.40 0.27 -1.37
CA GLN A 249 15.07 0.33 -2.79
C GLN A 249 13.65 0.82 -2.99
N ILE A 250 13.46 1.85 -3.82
CA ILE A 250 12.14 2.38 -4.15
C ILE A 250 11.36 1.36 -4.99
N THR A 251 10.13 1.05 -4.57
CA THR A 251 9.30 -0.01 -5.16
C THR A 251 8.19 0.52 -6.08
N ASN A 252 7.72 1.75 -5.86
CA ASN A 252 6.67 2.40 -6.65
C ASN A 252 7.22 3.43 -7.66
N ASN A 253 6.32 4.11 -8.36
CA ASN A 253 6.63 5.25 -9.23
C ASN A 253 6.14 6.53 -8.55
N PRO A 254 7.00 7.26 -7.82
CA PRO A 254 6.56 8.38 -6.98
C PRO A 254 5.88 9.53 -7.73
N GLU A 255 6.13 9.66 -9.03
CA GLU A 255 5.51 10.67 -9.89
C GLU A 255 4.00 10.46 -10.12
N LEU A 256 3.49 9.24 -9.91
CA LEU A 256 2.07 8.92 -10.07
C LEU A 256 1.30 9.03 -8.75
N ASP A 257 1.95 8.66 -7.64
CA ASP A 257 1.29 8.46 -6.35
C ASP A 257 1.48 9.62 -5.38
N GLY A 258 2.54 10.44 -5.55
CA GLY A 258 2.91 11.48 -4.58
C GLY A 258 3.60 10.94 -3.32
N CYS A 259 3.90 9.64 -3.27
CA CYS A 259 4.58 8.97 -2.15
C CYS A 259 5.83 8.24 -2.64
N VAL A 260 6.90 8.28 -1.83
CA VAL A 260 8.11 7.48 -2.09
C VAL A 260 8.06 6.24 -1.20
N ASN A 261 7.65 5.11 -1.77
CA ASN A 261 7.60 3.84 -1.06
C ASN A 261 8.86 3.03 -1.36
N ALA A 262 9.53 2.55 -0.32
CA ALA A 262 10.77 1.80 -0.44
C ALA A 262 10.76 0.56 0.46
N LEU A 263 11.56 -0.43 0.08
CA LEU A 263 11.80 -1.63 0.87
C LEU A 263 13.24 -1.61 1.38
N LEU A 264 13.42 -1.82 2.68
CA LEU A 264 14.73 -1.84 3.30
C LEU A 264 15.53 -3.03 2.78
N LEU A 265 16.78 -2.80 2.36
CA LEU A 265 17.71 -3.84 1.96
C LEU A 265 18.38 -4.37 3.23
N VAL A 266 17.84 -5.46 3.77
CA VAL A 266 18.29 -6.05 5.05
C VAL A 266 19.62 -6.77 4.90
#